data_AF-A0A226NKM0-F1
#
_entry.id   AF-A0A226NKM0-F1
#
_cell.length_a   1.000
_cell.length_b   1.000
_cell.length_c   1.000
_cell.angle_alpha   90.00
_cell.angle_beta   90.00
_cell.angle_gamma   90.00
#
_symmetry.space_group_name_H-M   'P 1'
#
loop_
_entity.id
_entity.type
_entity.pdbx_description
1 polymer ?
#
loop_
_entity_poly.entity_id
_entity_poly.type
_entity_poly.pdbx_seq_one_letter_code
_entity_poly.pdbx_strand_id
1 'polypeptide(L)'
;PKDGLKSQAAFEEMRANYIKELKKMVTKCPSNSGQSWQRFYQLTKLLDSMHDLVSDLLEFCFYTFRESQALKVEFPAMLVEIISDQLPKVESGNAKPLYFHRK
;
A
#
# COMPACT_ATOMS: atom_id res chain seq x y z
N PRO A 1 0.35 3.02 -10.85
CA PRO A 1 -0.32 3.42 -12.12
C PRO A 1 -1.01 2.22 -12.76
N LYS A 2 -2.13 2.43 -13.45
CA LYS A 2 -2.80 1.37 -14.20
C LYS A 2 -1.94 0.85 -15.35
N ASP A 3 -1.23 1.75 -16.02
CA ASP A 3 -0.37 1.45 -17.17
C ASP A 3 1.03 0.92 -16.80
N GLY A 4 1.30 0.73 -15.51
CA GLY A 4 2.60 0.26 -15.01
C GLY A 4 3.62 1.37 -14.76
N LEU A 5 4.82 0.97 -14.35
CA LEU A 5 5.95 1.87 -14.09
C LEU A 5 6.89 1.93 -15.30
N LYS A 6 7.69 3.02 -15.37
CA LYS A 6 8.71 3.20 -16.43
C LYS A 6 9.66 1.99 -16.55
N SER A 7 10.04 1.41 -15.41
CA SER A 7 10.84 0.17 -15.35
C SER A 7 10.07 -0.89 -14.56
N GLN A 8 9.04 -1.45 -15.21
CA GLN A 8 8.17 -2.45 -14.60
C GLN A 8 8.95 -3.72 -14.17
N ALA A 9 9.91 -4.17 -14.98
CA ALA A 9 10.73 -5.34 -14.68
C ALA A 9 11.56 -5.17 -13.40
N ALA A 10 12.21 -4.01 -13.23
CA ALA A 10 12.99 -3.72 -12.02
C ALA A 10 12.10 -3.65 -10.77
N PHE A 11 10.90 -3.07 -10.90
CA PHE A 11 9.91 -3.07 -9.83
C PHE A 11 9.49 -4.48 -9.42
N GLU A 12 9.20 -5.35 -10.39
CA GLU A 12 8.80 -6.73 -10.15
C GLU A 12 9.91 -7.56 -9.51
N GLU A 13 11.16 -7.40 -9.97
CA GLU A 13 12.32 -8.03 -9.38
C GLU A 13 12.50 -7.62 -7.91
N MET A 14 12.47 -6.31 -7.64
CA MET A 14 12.59 -5.79 -6.28
C MET A 14 11.48 -6.34 -5.38
N ARG A 15 10.21 -6.25 -5.82
CA ARG A 15 9.06 -6.76 -5.06
C ARG A 15 9.19 -8.27 -4.80
N ALA A 16 9.57 -9.06 -5.81
CA ALA A 16 9.75 -10.49 -5.66
C ALA A 16 10.85 -10.85 -4.65
N ASN A 17 11.95 -10.08 -4.62
CA ASN A 17 13.03 -10.28 -3.67
C ASN A 17 12.58 -10.00 -2.23
N TYR A 18 11.87 -8.91 -1.97
CA TYR A 18 11.34 -8.64 -0.62
C TYR A 18 10.29 -9.67 -0.17
N ILE A 19 9.46 -10.18 -1.09
CA ILE A 19 8.53 -11.29 -0.77
C ILE A 19 9.30 -12.56 -0.39
N LYS A 20 10.40 -12.88 -1.10
CA LYS A 20 11.29 -14.01 -0.73
C LYS A 20 11.90 -13.81 0.64
N GLU A 21 12.35 -12.60 0.99
CA GLU A 21 12.90 -12.30 2.31
C GLU A 21 11.85 -12.45 3.42
N LEU A 22 10.61 -11.99 3.20
CA LEU A 22 9.52 -12.23 4.14
C LEU A 22 9.29 -13.73 4.37
N LYS A 23 9.28 -14.53 3.30
CA LYS A 23 9.14 -15.99 3.39
C LYS A 23 10.30 -16.61 4.18
N LYS A 24 11.54 -16.22 3.91
CA LYS A 24 12.74 -16.69 4.64
C LYS A 24 12.67 -16.34 6.13
N MET A 25 12.22 -15.13 6.47
CA MET A 25 12.07 -14.69 7.85
C MET A 25 11.07 -15.58 8.60
N VAL A 26 9.90 -15.84 8.00
CA VAL A 26 8.85 -16.65 8.63
C VAL A 26 9.30 -18.10 8.84
N THR A 27 10.09 -18.67 7.92
CA THR A 27 10.61 -20.05 8.04
C THR A 27 11.74 -20.21 9.06
N LYS A 28 12.52 -19.15 9.32
CA LYS A 28 13.65 -19.19 10.27
C LYS A 28 13.22 -19.05 11.73
N CYS A 29 11.97 -18.69 11.99
CA CYS A 29 11.46 -18.46 13.33
C CYS A 29 11.18 -19.80 14.04
N PRO A 30 11.89 -20.15 15.13
CA PRO A 30 11.80 -21.45 15.79
C PRO A 30 10.40 -21.78 16.35
N SER A 31 9.61 -20.75 16.68
CA SER A 31 8.24 -20.92 17.22
C SER A 31 7.22 -21.42 16.19
N ASN A 32 7.59 -21.47 14.89
CA ASN A 32 6.66 -21.79 13.80
C ASN A 32 6.99 -23.11 13.08
N SER A 33 7.75 -24.01 13.71
CA SER A 33 8.07 -25.32 13.12
C SER A 33 6.78 -26.07 12.75
N GLY A 34 6.50 -26.19 11.44
CA GLY A 34 5.28 -26.81 10.90
C GLY A 34 4.15 -25.85 10.53
N GLN A 35 4.23 -24.55 10.89
CA GLN A 35 3.19 -23.54 10.60
C GLN A 35 3.67 -22.32 9.80
N SER A 36 4.88 -22.36 9.24
CA SER A 36 5.48 -21.23 8.51
C SER A 36 4.62 -20.75 7.33
N TRP A 37 3.94 -21.65 6.63
CA TRP A 37 3.05 -21.29 5.51
C TRP A 37 1.79 -20.57 5.99
N GLN A 38 1.19 -21.02 7.09
CA GLN A 38 0.03 -20.39 7.71
C GLN A 38 0.37 -18.97 8.17
N ARG A 39 1.53 -18.79 8.82
CA ARG A 39 1.99 -17.46 9.22
C ARG A 39 2.25 -16.56 8.01
N PHE A 40 2.90 -17.06 6.96
CA PHE A 40 3.11 -16.29 5.73
C PHE A 40 1.78 -15.87 5.08
N TYR A 41 0.79 -16.77 5.06
CA TYR A 41 -0.55 -16.48 4.57
C TYR A 41 -1.24 -15.39 5.42
N GLN A 42 -1.19 -15.48 6.75
CA GLN A 42 -1.75 -14.46 7.64
C GLN A 42 -1.12 -13.08 7.42
N LEU A 43 0.21 -13.01 7.28
CA LEU A 43 0.91 -11.75 7.03
C LEU A 43 0.55 -11.15 5.66
N THR A 44 0.45 -11.97 4.63
CA THR A 44 0.05 -11.50 3.29
C THR A 44 -1.43 -11.10 3.23
N LYS A 45 -2.31 -11.76 4.00
CA LYS A 45 -3.70 -11.31 4.20
C LYS A 45 -3.78 -9.97 4.94
N LEU A 46 -2.93 -9.76 5.95
CA LEU A 46 -2.83 -8.47 6.64
C LEU A 46 -2.39 -7.37 5.66
N LEU A 47 -1.37 -7.62 4.83
CA LEU A 47 -0.94 -6.68 3.79
C LEU A 47 -2.07 -6.33 2.82
N ASP A 48 -2.88 -7.32 2.42
CA ASP A 48 -4.03 -7.07 1.54
C ASP A 48 -5.10 -6.22 2.22
N SER A 49 -5.39 -6.45 3.51
CA SER A 49 -6.38 -5.66 4.26
C SER A 49 -5.99 -4.19 4.45
N MET A 50 -4.69 -3.86 4.34
CA MET A 50 -4.25 -2.47 4.40
C MET A 50 -4.80 -1.63 3.25
N HIS A 51 -5.10 -2.22 2.09
CA HIS A 51 -5.65 -1.45 0.96
C HIS A 51 -7.01 -0.87 1.27
N ASP A 52 -7.90 -1.64 1.89
CA ASP A 52 -9.24 -1.17 2.26
C ASP A 52 -9.13 -0.09 3.35
N LEU A 53 -8.33 -0.32 4.40
CA LEU A 53 -8.08 0.67 5.46
C LEU A 53 -7.47 1.98 4.92
N VAL A 54 -6.44 1.88 4.07
CA VAL A 54 -5.75 3.06 3.52
C VAL A 54 -6.66 3.82 2.55
N SER A 55 -7.57 3.12 1.84
CA SER A 55 -8.57 3.77 1.00
C SER A 55 -9.45 4.71 1.83
N ASP A 56 -10.00 4.21 2.95
CA ASP A 56 -10.87 4.99 3.83
C ASP A 56 -10.11 6.19 4.45
N LEU A 57 -8.85 5.98 4.84
CA LEU A 57 -7.98 7.05 5.36
C LEU A 57 -7.70 8.13 4.30
N LEU A 58 -7.43 7.72 3.05
CA LEU A 58 -7.16 8.65 1.95
C LEU A 58 -8.42 9.44 1.57
N GLU A 59 -9.60 8.82 1.59
CA GLU A 59 -10.87 9.51 1.35
C GLU A 59 -11.05 10.68 2.32
N PHE A 60 -10.91 10.42 3.62
CA PHE A 60 -11.00 11.46 4.63
C PHE A 60 -9.87 12.50 4.54
N CYS A 61 -8.65 12.05 4.23
CA CYS A 61 -7.51 12.95 4.01
C CYS A 61 -7.75 13.90 2.83
N PHE A 62 -8.27 13.41 1.71
CA PHE A 62 -8.57 14.24 0.55
C PHE A 62 -9.75 15.19 0.78
N TYR A 63 -10.77 14.74 1.51
CA TYR A 63 -11.87 15.61 1.94
C TYR A 63 -11.36 16.77 2.79
N THR A 64 -10.59 16.48 3.84
CA THR A 64 -10.04 17.52 4.73
C THR A 64 -9.01 18.41 4.03
N PHE A 65 -8.28 17.89 3.04
CA PHE A 65 -7.38 18.68 2.21
C PHE A 65 -8.12 19.71 1.35
N ARG A 66 -9.22 19.30 0.69
CA ARG A 66 -10.07 20.20 -0.12
C ARG A 66 -10.74 21.28 0.71
N GLU A 67 -11.30 20.87 1.84
CA GLU A 67 -12.04 21.76 2.75
C GLU A 67 -11.13 22.38 3.82
N SER A 68 -9.81 22.34 3.64
CA SER A 68 -8.81 22.71 4.66
C SER A 68 -9.04 24.11 5.24
N GLN A 69 -9.39 25.08 4.39
CA GLN A 69 -9.71 26.44 4.83
C GLN A 69 -11.00 26.54 5.65
N ALA A 70 -12.05 25.81 5.25
CA ALA A 70 -13.34 25.81 5.93
C ALA A 70 -13.28 25.06 7.27
N LEU A 71 -12.56 23.94 7.30
CA LEU A 71 -12.36 23.08 8.47
C LEU A 71 -11.22 23.55 9.39
N LYS A 72 -10.46 24.56 8.98
CA LYS A 72 -9.26 25.07 9.68
C LYS A 72 -8.23 23.97 9.96
N VAL A 73 -8.00 23.13 8.95
CA VAL A 73 -6.98 22.07 8.98
C VAL A 73 -5.75 22.53 8.21
N GLU A 74 -4.60 22.53 8.87
CA GLU A 74 -3.34 22.91 8.26
C GLU A 74 -2.59 21.68 7.72
N PHE A 75 -1.97 21.84 6.55
CA PHE A 75 -1.12 20.83 5.94
C PHE A 75 0.30 21.38 5.76
N PRO A 76 1.34 20.67 6.22
CA PRO A 76 2.72 21.06 5.95
C PRO A 76 3.04 20.93 4.45
N ALA A 77 4.01 21.72 3.96
CA ALA A 77 4.34 21.82 2.53
C ALA A 77 4.57 20.45 1.84
N MET A 78 5.23 19.53 2.54
CA MET A 78 5.46 18.17 2.02
C MET A 78 4.15 17.42 1.74
N LEU A 79 3.16 17.52 2.62
CA LEU A 79 1.87 16.86 2.41
C LEU A 79 1.06 17.55 1.32
N VAL A 80 1.16 18.87 1.20
CA VAL A 80 0.54 19.60 0.08
C VAL A 80 1.08 19.08 -1.25
N GLU A 81 2.40 18.98 -1.41
CA GLU A 81 3.02 18.46 -2.63
C GLU A 81 2.56 17.03 -2.96
N ILE A 82 2.62 16.13 -1.96
CA ILE A 82 2.22 14.73 -2.14
C ILE A 82 0.73 14.61 -2.48
N ILE A 83 -0.14 15.27 -1.73
CA ILE A 83 -1.60 15.14 -1.91
C ILE A 83 -2.03 15.77 -3.23
N SER A 84 -1.47 16.93 -3.60
CA SER A 84 -1.76 17.57 -4.90
C SER A 84 -1.38 16.69 -6.09
N ASP A 85 -0.29 15.92 -5.98
CA ASP A 85 0.11 14.97 -7.04
C ASP A 85 -0.74 13.67 -7.03
N GLN A 86 -1.10 13.15 -5.86
CA GLN A 86 -1.77 11.86 -5.72
C GLN A 86 -3.28 11.92 -5.90
N LEU A 87 -3.94 12.94 -5.34
CA LEU A 87 -5.40 13.09 -5.35
C LEU A 87 -6.00 12.88 -6.76
N PRO A 88 -5.58 13.60 -7.82
CA PRO A 88 -6.17 13.41 -9.15
C PRO A 88 -5.92 12.00 -9.71
N LYS A 89 -4.79 11.37 -9.39
CA LYS A 89 -4.44 10.01 -9.86
C LYS A 89 -5.29 8.94 -9.17
N VAL A 90 -5.62 9.13 -7.90
CA VAL A 90 -6.49 8.21 -7.17
C VAL A 90 -7.93 8.33 -7.67
N GLU A 91 -8.45 9.55 -7.81
CA GLU A 91 -9.84 9.78 -8.25
C GLU A 91 -10.09 9.40 -9.70
N SER A 92 -9.11 9.59 -10.59
CA SER A 92 -9.19 9.08 -11.96
C SER A 92 -9.05 7.54 -12.03
N GLY A 93 -8.88 6.88 -10.89
CA GLY A 93 -8.65 5.45 -10.78
C GLY A 93 -7.32 4.99 -11.37
N ASN A 94 -6.31 5.86 -11.52
CA ASN A 94 -5.00 5.47 -12.03
C ASN A 94 -4.13 4.77 -10.95
N ALA A 95 -4.53 4.82 -9.69
CA ALA A 95 -3.94 3.99 -8.64
C ALA A 95 -4.35 2.52 -8.82
N LYS A 96 -3.36 1.61 -8.92
CA LYS A 96 -3.57 0.16 -9.04
C LYS A 96 -3.04 -0.54 -7.79
N PRO A 97 -3.92 -0.95 -6.84
CA PRO A 97 -3.49 -1.74 -5.69
C PRO A 97 -3.01 -3.13 -6.14
N LEU A 98 -2.01 -3.66 -5.44
CA LEU A 98 -1.45 -4.98 -5.69
C LEU A 98 -1.78 -5.90 -4.52
N TYR A 99 -2.59 -6.92 -4.80
CA TYR A 99 -2.99 -7.92 -3.82
C TYR A 99 -2.13 -9.19 -3.93
N PHE A 100 -1.92 -9.86 -2.81
CA PHE A 100 -1.39 -11.23 -2.77
C PHE A 100 -2.48 -12.25 -3.09
N HIS A 101 -3.68 -12.02 -2.54
CA HIS A 101 -4.84 -12.89 -2.68
C HIS A 101 -5.90 -12.15 -3.47
N ARG A 102 -6.32 -12.70 -4.62
CA ARG A 102 -7.45 -12.12 -5.35
C ARG A 102 -8.67 -12.10 -4.42
N LYS A 103 -9.44 -11.00 -4.48
CA LYS A 103 -10.78 -10.96 -3.86
C LYS A 103 -11.67 -12.00 -4.56
#